data_AF-A0AA45WLT1-F1
#
_entry.id   AF-A0AA45WLT1-F1
#
_cell.length_a   1.000
_cell.length_b   1.000
_cell.length_c   1.000
_cell.angle_alpha   90.00
_cell.angle_beta   90.00
_cell.angle_gamma   90.00
#
_symmetry.space_group_name_H-M   'P 1'
#
loop_
_entity.id
_entity.type
_entity.pdbx_description
1 polymer ?
#
loop_
_entity_poly.entity_id
_entity_poly.type
_entity_poly.pdbx_seq_one_letter_code
_entity_poly.pdbx_strand_id
1 'polypeptide(L)'
;MNKKTHVILLILLVPLLISMPSVPVVAASSPEPAAVDADLSFVPTLVLEHRGQRWVFPLRDIGFDGIDPTTLNRTLALEWIAGVLERDLNRPARSAYYHERRIVPEQAGLKVDRQRIEAWFDRIHEVMGQPLAVPVNIVKPRLTAAKLRRLKEKQIGSYLTYYNEWNRNRAHNIHLATEAIDHKVLMPGEVFSFNKTVGPRSQARGYRLARIIVKGEYSEGVGGGICQTSSTLYNSVDKAGLKIVERQRHSKQVAYVPRGRDATVSWGGPDFKFQNQLNEPILIVAKASNGRLLISIYGPEEIHAKPRKVPVAPKQAALLEEVE
;
A
#
# COMPACT_ATOMS: atom_id res chain seq x y z
N MET A 1 1.05 -37.39 -48.76
CA MET A 1 -0.14 -36.58 -49.13
C MET A 1 -0.18 -35.39 -48.19
N ASN A 2 -0.04 -34.10 -48.53
CA ASN A 2 0.08 -33.33 -49.77
C ASN A 2 1.00 -32.13 -49.42
N LYS A 3 2.13 -31.96 -50.12
CA LYS A 3 2.94 -30.74 -50.08
C LYS A 3 2.58 -29.92 -51.33
N LYS A 4 2.13 -28.68 -51.17
CA LYS A 4 1.97 -27.73 -52.28
C LYS A 4 3.18 -26.80 -52.32
N THR A 5 4.00 -26.99 -53.34
CA THR A 5 5.11 -26.14 -53.76
C THR A 5 4.55 -24.91 -54.48
N HIS A 6 5.05 -23.71 -54.20
CA HIS A 6 4.85 -22.52 -55.03
C HIS A 6 6.21 -22.08 -55.56
N VAL A 7 6.33 -22.08 -56.88
CA VAL A 7 7.43 -21.55 -57.68
C VAL A 7 6.96 -20.21 -58.21
N ILE A 8 7.67 -19.11 -57.91
CA ILE A 8 7.47 -17.83 -58.59
C ILE A 8 8.84 -17.26 -58.99
N LEU A 9 8.80 -16.72 -60.20
CA LEU A 9 9.83 -16.44 -61.19
C LEU A 9 10.64 -15.19 -60.87
N LEU A 10 11.97 -15.29 -61.03
CA LEU A 10 12.94 -14.19 -60.92
C LEU A 10 13.06 -13.50 -62.29
N ILE A 11 12.76 -12.19 -62.38
CA ILE A 11 13.00 -11.38 -63.58
C ILE A 11 14.06 -10.32 -63.25
N LEU A 12 15.22 -10.45 -63.89
CA LEU A 12 16.33 -9.49 -63.92
C LEU A 12 16.04 -8.43 -65.00
N LEU A 13 16.15 -7.14 -64.64
CA LEU A 13 16.17 -6.03 -65.60
C LEU A 13 17.40 -5.14 -65.33
N VAL A 14 18.23 -5.03 -66.37
CA VAL A 14 19.50 -4.29 -66.45
C VAL A 14 19.23 -2.82 -66.79
N PRO A 15 20.01 -1.84 -66.28
CA PRO A 15 19.76 -0.42 -66.52
C PRO A 15 20.30 0.04 -67.88
N LEU A 16 19.55 0.92 -68.56
CA LEU A 16 19.98 1.60 -69.79
C LEU A 16 20.36 3.06 -69.47
N LEU A 17 21.65 3.38 -69.62
CA LEU A 17 22.21 4.73 -69.58
C LEU A 17 21.96 5.43 -70.92
N ILE A 18 21.34 6.60 -70.89
CA ILE A 18 21.28 7.53 -72.03
C ILE A 18 21.93 8.85 -71.61
N SER A 19 22.87 9.28 -72.44
CA SER A 19 23.71 10.47 -72.32
C SER A 19 23.21 11.57 -73.26
N MET A 20 23.67 12.81 -72.99
CA MET A 20 23.78 14.01 -73.87
C MET A 20 22.76 15.14 -73.61
N PRO A 21 23.06 16.41 -73.95
CA PRO A 21 24.34 17.14 -74.01
C PRO A 21 24.32 18.48 -73.19
N SER A 22 25.47 19.16 -73.12
CA SER A 22 25.76 20.37 -72.33
C SER A 22 25.99 21.62 -73.20
N VAL A 23 25.35 22.78 -72.91
CA VAL A 23 25.74 24.17 -73.31
C VAL A 23 24.90 25.21 -72.53
N PRO A 24 25.28 26.49 -72.33
CA PRO A 24 26.50 27.10 -71.76
C PRO A 24 26.22 27.95 -70.48
N VAL A 25 27.30 28.46 -69.89
CA VAL A 25 27.35 29.46 -68.82
C VAL A 25 27.07 30.87 -69.36
N VAL A 26 26.23 31.65 -68.67
CA VAL A 26 26.14 33.12 -68.77
C VAL A 26 26.35 33.71 -67.37
N ALA A 27 27.19 34.74 -67.29
CA ALA A 27 27.65 35.35 -66.06
C ALA A 27 26.69 36.42 -65.49
N ALA A 28 26.64 36.42 -64.15
CA ALA A 28 26.49 37.54 -63.21
C ALA A 28 25.30 38.52 -63.33
N SER A 29 24.40 38.44 -62.36
CA SER A 29 24.03 39.59 -61.54
C SER A 29 23.71 39.13 -60.12
N SER A 30 24.41 39.69 -59.13
CA SER A 30 24.01 39.56 -57.73
C SER A 30 22.94 40.60 -57.43
N PRO A 31 21.86 40.24 -56.73
CA PRO A 31 21.33 41.14 -55.71
C PRO A 31 21.17 40.42 -54.37
N GLU A 32 21.71 41.08 -53.34
CA GLU A 32 21.34 41.14 -51.91
C GLU A 32 21.03 39.85 -51.12
N PRO A 33 21.43 39.78 -49.83
CA PRO A 33 21.06 38.66 -48.96
C PRO A 33 19.55 38.70 -48.72
N ALA A 34 18.82 37.82 -49.40
CA ALA A 34 17.44 37.53 -49.10
C ALA A 34 17.31 37.15 -47.63
N ALA A 35 16.34 37.78 -46.97
CA ALA A 35 15.95 37.48 -45.61
C ALA A 35 15.81 35.96 -45.42
N VAL A 36 16.36 35.48 -44.31
CA VAL A 36 16.15 34.11 -43.85
C VAL A 36 14.66 33.98 -43.55
N ASP A 37 13.91 33.37 -44.48
CA ASP A 37 12.58 32.86 -44.20
C ASP A 37 12.73 31.83 -43.07
N ALA A 38 12.43 32.26 -41.85
CA ALA A 38 12.25 31.36 -40.74
C ALA A 38 11.04 30.48 -41.09
N ASP A 39 11.31 29.23 -41.44
CA ASP A 39 10.32 28.18 -41.58
C ASP A 39 9.43 28.14 -40.33
N LEU A 40 8.25 28.74 -40.43
CA LEU A 40 7.23 28.86 -39.39
C LEU A 40 6.58 27.51 -39.02
N SER A 41 7.10 26.38 -39.51
CA SER A 41 6.61 25.03 -39.19
C SER A 41 7.25 24.40 -37.94
N PHE A 42 8.36 24.95 -37.43
CA PHE A 42 9.00 24.40 -36.22
C PHE A 42 8.32 24.91 -34.95
N VAL A 43 7.49 24.07 -34.34
CA VAL A 43 6.98 24.28 -32.97
C VAL A 43 8.02 23.69 -32.01
N PRO A 44 8.79 24.51 -31.27
CA PRO A 44 9.76 23.99 -30.32
C PRO A 44 9.02 23.19 -29.26
N THR A 45 9.32 21.90 -29.16
CA THR A 45 8.58 20.95 -28.32
C THR A 45 9.54 20.16 -27.45
N LEU A 46 9.15 19.92 -26.20
CA LEU A 46 9.78 18.93 -25.34
C LEU A 46 9.00 17.63 -25.46
N VAL A 47 9.69 16.56 -25.88
CA VAL A 47 9.09 15.23 -26.05
C VAL A 47 9.64 14.32 -24.97
N LEU A 48 8.76 13.78 -24.14
CA LEU A 48 9.11 12.89 -23.03
C LEU A 48 8.47 11.51 -23.22
N GLU A 49 9.22 10.44 -22.93
CA GLU A 49 8.73 9.07 -23.08
C GLU A 49 9.03 8.19 -21.85
N HIS A 50 8.07 7.33 -21.51
CA HIS A 50 8.22 6.31 -20.47
C HIS A 50 7.35 5.09 -20.78
N ARG A 51 7.96 3.91 -20.95
CA ARG A 51 7.26 2.63 -21.16
C ARG A 51 6.17 2.66 -22.25
N GLY A 52 6.46 3.32 -23.37
CA GLY A 52 5.54 3.44 -24.52
C GLY A 52 4.48 4.53 -24.38
N GLN A 53 4.42 5.24 -23.26
CA GLN A 53 3.68 6.50 -23.15
C GLN A 53 4.56 7.66 -23.58
N ARG A 54 3.96 8.65 -24.24
CA ARG A 54 4.64 9.83 -24.79
C ARG A 54 3.87 11.08 -24.40
N TRP A 55 4.58 12.07 -23.87
CA TRP A 55 4.08 13.40 -23.58
C TRP A 55 4.81 14.38 -24.51
N VAL A 56 4.04 15.18 -25.23
CA VAL A 56 4.58 16.23 -26.10
C VAL A 56 4.13 17.55 -25.52
N PHE A 57 5.09 18.44 -25.29
CA PHE A 57 4.84 19.73 -24.69
C PHE A 57 5.34 20.85 -25.58
N PRO A 58 4.45 21.65 -26.19
CA PRO A 58 4.84 22.85 -26.92
C PRO A 58 5.48 23.84 -25.96
N LEU A 59 6.75 24.20 -26.19
CA LEU A 59 7.47 25.12 -25.32
C LEU A 59 6.93 26.56 -25.43
N ARG A 60 6.24 26.89 -26.53
CA ARG A 60 5.54 28.16 -26.69
C ARG A 60 4.43 28.36 -25.64
N ASP A 61 3.81 27.29 -25.16
CA ASP A 61 2.75 27.36 -24.14
C ASP A 61 3.27 27.85 -22.78
N ILE A 62 4.58 27.83 -22.59
CA ILE A 62 5.27 28.35 -21.39
C ILE A 62 6.18 29.54 -21.72
N GLY A 63 5.91 30.25 -22.82
CA GLY A 63 6.56 31.51 -23.13
C GLY A 63 7.91 31.40 -23.84
N PHE A 64 8.35 30.21 -24.25
CA PHE A 64 9.58 30.08 -25.03
C PHE A 64 9.41 30.68 -26.43
N ASP A 65 10.26 31.64 -26.77
CA ASP A 65 10.26 32.31 -28.08
C ASP A 65 10.82 31.42 -29.21
N GLY A 66 11.61 30.40 -28.85
CA GLY A 66 12.30 29.48 -29.76
C GLY A 66 13.80 29.73 -29.88
N ILE A 67 14.35 30.76 -29.22
CA ILE A 67 15.73 31.23 -29.39
C ILE A 67 16.41 31.49 -28.03
N ASP A 68 15.77 32.18 -27.09
CA ASP A 68 16.36 32.55 -25.81
C ASP A 68 15.77 31.69 -24.68
N PRO A 69 16.55 30.78 -24.05
CA PRO A 69 16.07 29.94 -22.95
C PRO A 69 15.56 30.73 -21.74
N THR A 70 15.95 32.01 -21.57
CA THR A 70 15.48 32.84 -20.46
C THR A 70 14.02 33.25 -20.60
N THR A 71 13.43 33.13 -21.79
CA THR A 71 12.00 33.40 -22.04
C THR A 71 11.08 32.29 -21.49
N LEU A 72 11.63 31.11 -21.18
CA LEU A 72 10.89 30.01 -20.56
C LEU A 72 10.36 30.40 -19.18
N ASN A 73 9.04 30.42 -19.04
CA ASN A 73 8.39 30.56 -17.76
C ASN A 73 8.49 29.24 -16.97
N ARG A 74 9.48 29.17 -16.08
CA ARG A 74 9.71 27.99 -15.23
C ARG A 74 8.52 27.64 -14.36
N THR A 75 7.74 28.63 -13.90
CA THR A 75 6.55 28.36 -13.08
C THR A 75 5.53 27.57 -13.88
N LEU A 76 5.21 28.01 -15.10
CA LEU A 76 4.29 27.28 -15.98
C LEU A 76 4.83 25.90 -16.39
N ALA A 77 6.14 25.79 -16.58
CA ALA A 77 6.78 24.50 -16.86
C ALA A 77 6.60 23.52 -15.69
N LEU A 78 6.78 23.98 -14.45
CA LEU A 78 6.58 23.18 -13.24
C LEU A 78 5.12 22.80 -13.02
N GLU A 79 4.20 23.72 -13.33
CA GLU A 79 2.76 23.46 -13.29
C GLU A 79 2.36 22.38 -14.31
N TRP A 80 2.92 22.41 -15.52
CA TRP A 80 2.70 21.35 -16.50
C TRP A 80 3.30 20.02 -16.05
N ILE A 81 4.53 20.00 -15.53
CA ILE A 81 5.15 18.78 -15.00
C ILE A 81 4.28 18.20 -13.88
N ALA A 82 3.82 19.01 -12.94
CA ALA A 82 2.96 18.57 -11.85
C ALA A 82 1.56 18.12 -12.34
N GLY A 83 0.98 18.90 -13.26
CA GLY A 83 -0.39 18.76 -13.74
C GLY A 83 -0.59 17.61 -14.72
N VAL A 84 0.44 17.27 -15.49
CA VAL A 84 0.37 16.26 -16.54
C VAL A 84 1.31 15.10 -16.21
N LEU A 85 2.61 15.33 -16.28
CA LEU A 85 3.60 14.25 -16.22
C LEU A 85 3.59 13.51 -14.88
N GLU A 86 3.63 14.25 -13.77
CA GLU A 86 3.59 13.69 -12.42
C GLU A 86 2.23 13.06 -12.11
N ARG A 87 1.13 13.64 -12.60
CA ARG A 87 -0.21 13.05 -12.42
C ARG A 87 -0.31 11.68 -13.09
N ASP A 88 0.26 11.56 -14.29
CA ASP A 88 0.18 10.32 -15.08
C ASP A 88 1.17 9.25 -14.59
N LEU A 89 2.37 9.65 -14.14
CA LEU A 89 3.44 8.72 -13.78
C LEU A 89 3.60 8.47 -12.29
N ASN A 90 3.38 9.46 -11.43
CA ASN A 90 3.64 9.29 -10.01
C ASN A 90 2.64 8.31 -9.42
N ARG A 91 3.17 7.26 -8.81
CA ARG A 91 2.37 6.29 -8.08
C ARG A 91 3.09 5.93 -6.78
N PRO A 92 2.38 5.95 -5.63
CA PRO A 92 2.97 5.57 -4.37
C PRO A 92 3.35 4.09 -4.39
N ALA A 93 4.40 3.73 -3.67
CA ALA A 93 4.71 2.33 -3.42
C ALA A 93 3.62 1.70 -2.54
N ARG A 94 3.28 0.44 -2.80
CA ARG A 94 2.34 -0.34 -2.00
C ARG A 94 3.11 -1.42 -1.26
N SER A 95 3.04 -1.40 0.07
CA SER A 95 3.62 -2.43 0.91
C SER A 95 2.95 -3.79 0.69
N ALA A 96 3.71 -4.86 0.88
CA ALA A 96 3.16 -6.20 1.00
C ALA A 96 2.24 -6.28 2.23
N TYR A 97 1.21 -7.12 2.17
CA TYR A 97 0.27 -7.32 3.29
C TYR A 97 -0.31 -8.75 3.30
N TYR A 98 -0.99 -9.11 4.39
CA TYR A 98 -1.75 -10.37 4.46
C TYR A 98 -3.19 -10.18 3.99
N HIS A 99 -3.64 -11.03 3.06
CA HIS A 99 -5.05 -11.20 2.69
C HIS A 99 -5.40 -12.68 2.86
N GLU A 100 -6.41 -12.99 3.69
CA GLU A 100 -6.81 -14.38 3.98
C GLU A 100 -5.61 -15.27 4.37
N ARG A 101 -4.71 -14.76 5.23
CA ARG A 101 -3.46 -15.42 5.68
C ARG A 101 -2.43 -15.69 4.57
N ARG A 102 -2.65 -15.22 3.35
CA ARG A 102 -1.69 -15.27 2.24
C ARG A 102 -1.01 -13.92 2.07
N ILE A 103 0.28 -13.93 1.70
CA ILE A 103 1.02 -12.70 1.44
C ILE A 103 0.70 -12.22 0.04
N VAL A 104 0.16 -11.01 -0.05
CA VAL A 104 0.11 -10.24 -1.30
C VAL A 104 1.42 -9.45 -1.39
N PRO A 105 2.21 -9.63 -2.46
CA PRO A 105 3.51 -8.98 -2.59
C PRO A 105 3.39 -7.47 -2.77
N GLU A 106 4.48 -6.79 -2.44
CA GLU A 106 4.64 -5.35 -2.60
C GLU A 106 4.68 -4.92 -4.06
N GLN A 107 4.34 -3.65 -4.31
CA GLN A 107 4.50 -3.00 -5.62
C GLN A 107 5.33 -1.75 -5.46
N ALA A 108 6.40 -1.64 -6.26
CA ALA A 108 7.24 -0.46 -6.27
C ALA A 108 6.48 0.76 -6.84
N GLY A 109 6.68 1.90 -6.21
CA GLY A 109 6.15 3.17 -6.69
C GLY A 109 7.07 3.80 -7.73
N LEU A 110 6.57 4.84 -8.38
CA LEU A 110 7.36 5.69 -9.28
C LEU A 110 7.16 7.14 -8.85
N LYS A 111 8.24 7.92 -8.92
CA LYS A 111 8.21 9.36 -8.74
C LYS A 111 9.08 10.01 -9.80
N VAL A 112 8.53 10.95 -10.56
CA VAL A 112 9.28 11.77 -11.51
C VAL A 112 10.39 12.52 -10.78
N ASP A 113 11.58 12.49 -11.37
CA ASP A 113 12.73 13.27 -10.91
C ASP A 113 12.67 14.66 -11.53
N ARG A 114 11.89 15.53 -10.87
CA ARG A 114 11.63 16.88 -11.35
C ARG A 114 12.91 17.69 -11.56
N GLN A 115 13.86 17.57 -10.64
CA GLN A 115 15.12 18.32 -10.70
C GLN A 115 15.92 18.00 -11.97
N ARG A 116 15.91 16.73 -12.41
CA ARG A 116 16.57 16.35 -13.67
C ARG A 116 15.87 16.92 -14.91
N ILE A 117 14.54 17.04 -14.88
CA ILE A 117 13.78 17.64 -15.98
C ILE A 117 14.00 19.16 -16.01
N GLU A 118 13.99 19.82 -14.85
CA GLU A 118 14.25 21.25 -14.74
C GLU A 118 15.63 21.64 -15.29
N ALA A 119 16.65 20.82 -15.03
CA ALA A 119 18.00 21.01 -15.56
C ALA A 119 18.08 20.93 -17.10
N TRP A 120 17.05 20.41 -17.78
CA TRP A 120 16.99 20.44 -19.23
C TRP A 120 16.59 21.80 -19.79
N PHE A 121 15.89 22.63 -19.01
CA PHE A 121 15.49 23.97 -19.48
C PHE A 121 16.70 24.89 -19.68
N ASP A 122 17.78 24.70 -18.92
CA ASP A 122 19.05 25.42 -19.11
C ASP A 122 19.73 25.11 -20.45
N ARG A 123 19.41 23.96 -21.05
CA ARG A 123 19.97 23.45 -22.31
C ARG A 123 18.88 23.05 -23.30
N ILE A 124 17.79 23.81 -23.32
CA ILE A 124 16.56 23.44 -24.04
C ILE A 124 16.80 23.17 -25.54
N HIS A 125 17.71 23.91 -26.17
CA HIS A 125 18.08 23.72 -27.59
C HIS A 125 18.74 22.38 -27.88
N GLU A 126 19.44 21.81 -26.89
CA GLU A 126 20.06 20.49 -27.04
C GLU A 126 19.02 19.37 -26.97
N VAL A 127 17.88 19.60 -26.32
CA VAL A 127 16.93 18.54 -25.97
C VAL A 127 15.58 18.66 -26.68
N MET A 128 15.24 19.83 -27.22
CA MET A 128 13.97 20.05 -27.92
C MET A 128 13.90 19.26 -29.23
N GLY A 129 12.69 18.87 -29.62
CA GLY A 129 12.42 18.14 -30.86
C GLY A 129 12.84 16.66 -30.85
N GLN A 130 13.56 16.20 -29.83
CA GLN A 130 13.93 14.79 -29.68
C GLN A 130 13.23 14.12 -28.48
N PRO A 131 12.89 12.81 -28.58
CA PRO A 131 12.33 12.08 -27.45
C PRO A 131 13.36 11.84 -26.33
N LEU A 132 13.02 12.25 -25.11
CA LEU A 132 13.81 12.02 -23.90
C LEU A 132 13.11 11.04 -22.98
N ALA A 133 13.87 10.11 -22.38
CA ALA A 133 13.33 9.25 -21.34
C ALA A 133 13.00 10.06 -20.08
N VAL A 134 11.78 9.93 -19.55
CA VAL A 134 11.38 10.60 -18.30
C VAL A 134 12.24 10.07 -17.15
N PRO A 135 13.02 10.93 -16.47
CA PRO A 135 13.80 10.50 -15.32
C PRO A 135 12.84 10.19 -14.18
N VAL A 136 12.89 8.96 -13.67
CA VAL A 136 12.03 8.50 -12.58
C VAL A 136 12.87 7.84 -11.50
N ASN A 137 12.47 8.08 -10.26
CA ASN A 137 12.98 7.43 -9.08
C ASN A 137 12.01 6.34 -8.63
N ILE A 138 12.53 5.14 -8.37
CA ILE A 138 11.74 4.03 -7.83
C ILE A 138 11.49 4.28 -6.34
N VAL A 139 10.22 4.41 -5.96
CA VAL A 139 9.84 4.52 -4.56
C VAL A 139 9.74 3.12 -3.97
N LYS A 140 10.57 2.82 -2.98
CA LYS A 140 10.57 1.50 -2.32
C LYS A 140 9.38 1.37 -1.37
N PRO A 141 8.71 0.21 -1.34
CA PRO A 141 7.65 -0.06 -0.37
C PRO A 141 8.21 -0.18 1.04
N ARG A 142 7.42 0.20 2.04
CA ARG A 142 7.85 0.16 3.46
C ARG A 142 8.03 -1.28 3.95
N LEU A 143 7.19 -2.19 3.47
CA LEU A 143 7.22 -3.61 3.83
C LEU A 143 7.23 -4.47 2.57
N THR A 144 8.13 -5.45 2.55
CA THR A 144 8.28 -6.42 1.46
C THR A 144 7.71 -7.78 1.88
N ALA A 145 7.39 -8.63 0.91
CA ALA A 145 6.95 -10.01 1.16
C ALA A 145 8.01 -10.80 1.93
N ALA A 146 9.30 -10.55 1.64
CA ALA A 146 10.40 -11.13 2.40
C ALA A 146 10.33 -10.73 3.88
N LYS A 147 10.19 -9.43 4.19
CA LYS A 147 10.04 -8.96 5.58
C LYS A 147 8.80 -9.54 6.26
N LEU A 148 7.67 -9.65 5.56
CA LEU A 148 6.44 -10.25 6.10
C LEU A 148 6.61 -11.70 6.53
N ARG A 149 7.36 -12.50 5.77
CA ARG A 149 7.64 -13.91 6.10
C ARG A 149 8.46 -14.01 7.39
N ARG A 150 9.39 -13.09 7.58
CA ARG A 150 10.24 -13.02 8.78
C ARG A 150 9.50 -12.60 10.05
N LEU A 151 8.33 -11.96 9.96
CA LEU A 151 7.59 -11.51 11.15
C LEU A 151 7.15 -12.63 12.08
N LYS A 152 7.13 -13.90 11.64
CA LYS A 152 6.79 -15.06 12.48
C LYS A 152 7.99 -15.73 13.13
N GLU A 153 9.21 -15.21 12.95
CA GLU A 153 10.44 -15.80 13.48
C GLU A 153 10.44 -15.84 15.01
N LYS A 154 9.98 -14.78 15.68
CA LYS A 154 10.06 -14.65 17.13
C LYS A 154 8.73 -14.28 17.78
N GLN A 155 8.25 -15.14 18.67
CA GLN A 155 7.06 -14.85 19.50
C GLN A 155 7.45 -14.03 20.73
N ILE A 156 6.93 -12.81 20.84
CA ILE A 156 7.23 -11.90 21.97
C ILE A 156 6.13 -11.86 23.04
N GLY A 157 4.91 -12.29 22.71
CA GLY A 157 3.82 -12.40 23.67
C GLY A 157 2.77 -13.40 23.21
N SER A 158 2.10 -14.05 24.14
CA SER A 158 1.02 -14.99 23.84
C SER A 158 0.12 -15.22 25.05
N TYR A 159 -1.18 -15.23 24.81
CA TYR A 159 -2.18 -15.47 25.84
C TYR A 159 -3.32 -16.36 25.33
N LEU A 160 -3.78 -17.23 26.21
CA LEU A 160 -4.79 -18.24 25.94
C LEU A 160 -5.94 -18.07 26.92
N THR A 161 -7.16 -17.99 26.42
CA THR A 161 -8.39 -18.09 27.22
C THR A 161 -9.27 -19.23 26.70
N TYR A 162 -10.29 -19.59 27.48
CA TYR A 162 -11.19 -20.71 27.20
C TYR A 162 -12.63 -20.22 27.12
N TYR A 163 -13.46 -20.86 26.29
CA TYR A 163 -14.88 -20.56 26.15
C TYR A 163 -15.66 -21.85 25.89
N ASN A 164 -16.96 -21.86 26.20
CA ASN A 164 -17.82 -23.00 25.88
C ASN A 164 -18.17 -23.00 24.39
N GLU A 165 -17.65 -23.97 23.64
CA GLU A 165 -17.92 -24.08 22.21
C GLU A 165 -19.35 -24.54 21.87
N TRP A 166 -20.07 -25.10 22.85
CA TRP A 166 -21.47 -25.50 22.72
C TRP A 166 -22.42 -24.30 22.77
N ASN A 167 -21.98 -23.17 23.34
CA ASN A 167 -22.66 -21.89 23.16
C ASN A 167 -22.38 -21.35 21.75
N ARG A 168 -23.08 -21.92 20.76
CA ARG A 168 -22.78 -21.74 19.32
C ARG A 168 -22.79 -20.27 18.89
N ASN A 169 -23.72 -19.46 19.41
CA ASN A 169 -23.79 -18.04 19.04
C ASN A 169 -22.62 -17.23 19.60
N ARG A 170 -22.28 -17.45 20.88
CA ARG A 170 -21.13 -16.80 21.52
C ARG A 170 -19.81 -17.23 20.87
N ALA A 171 -19.65 -18.53 20.64
CA ALA A 171 -18.49 -19.09 19.95
C ALA A 171 -18.33 -18.52 18.53
N HIS A 172 -19.44 -18.37 17.79
CA HIS A 172 -19.45 -17.75 16.47
C HIS A 172 -18.99 -16.28 16.52
N ASN A 173 -19.50 -15.50 17.48
CA ASN A 173 -19.08 -14.10 17.66
C ASN A 173 -17.59 -13.96 18.00
N ILE A 174 -17.07 -14.84 18.87
CA ILE A 174 -15.63 -14.90 19.19
C ILE A 174 -14.83 -15.22 17.93
N HIS A 175 -15.27 -16.18 17.12
CA HIS A 175 -14.62 -16.53 15.87
C HIS A 175 -14.54 -15.33 14.92
N LEU A 176 -15.67 -14.65 14.66
CA LEU A 176 -15.70 -13.47 13.78
C LEU A 176 -14.77 -12.34 14.26
N ALA A 177 -14.76 -12.05 15.56
CA ALA A 177 -13.84 -11.03 16.10
C ALA A 177 -12.38 -11.46 16.03
N THR A 178 -12.11 -12.76 16.19
CA THR A 178 -10.77 -13.33 16.09
C THR A 178 -10.25 -13.21 14.65
N GLU A 179 -11.07 -13.55 13.66
CA GLU A 179 -10.71 -13.43 12.24
C GLU A 179 -10.41 -11.98 11.85
N ALA A 180 -11.17 -11.01 12.38
CA ALA A 180 -10.96 -9.60 12.09
C ALA A 180 -9.57 -9.08 12.54
N ILE A 181 -9.01 -9.63 13.61
CA ILE A 181 -7.70 -9.23 14.16
C ILE A 181 -6.55 -10.16 13.74
N ASP A 182 -6.87 -11.31 13.13
CA ASP A 182 -5.88 -12.29 12.71
C ASP A 182 -5.03 -11.77 11.54
N HIS A 183 -3.73 -12.08 11.57
CA HIS A 183 -2.71 -11.62 10.62
C HIS A 183 -2.62 -10.10 10.42
N LYS A 184 -2.95 -9.31 11.45
CA LYS A 184 -2.76 -7.85 11.42
C LYS A 184 -1.32 -7.48 11.71
N VAL A 185 -0.76 -6.67 10.82
CA VAL A 185 0.60 -6.11 10.94
C VAL A 185 0.49 -4.70 11.45
N LEU A 186 1.25 -4.35 12.48
CA LEU A 186 1.35 -3.00 13.03
C LEU A 186 2.77 -2.50 12.84
N MET A 187 2.92 -1.38 12.15
CA MET A 187 4.21 -0.76 11.91
C MET A 187 4.76 -0.06 13.18
N PRO A 188 6.07 0.20 13.25
CA PRO A 188 6.65 1.05 14.29
C PRO A 188 5.89 2.37 14.45
N GLY A 189 5.56 2.70 15.70
CA GLY A 189 4.80 3.90 16.08
C GLY A 189 3.28 3.81 15.88
N GLU A 190 2.77 2.80 15.16
CA GLU A 190 1.34 2.67 14.85
C GLU A 190 0.52 2.32 16.10
N VAL A 191 -0.69 2.92 16.19
CA VAL A 191 -1.67 2.63 17.23
C VAL A 191 -2.77 1.74 16.67
N PHE A 192 -2.92 0.56 17.25
CA PHE A 192 -4.04 -0.32 16.99
C PHE A 192 -5.26 0.09 17.80
N SER A 193 -6.43 -0.03 17.19
CA SER A 193 -7.73 0.11 17.85
C SER A 193 -8.56 -1.14 17.58
N PHE A 194 -9.01 -1.78 18.66
CA PHE A 194 -9.83 -2.98 18.55
C PHE A 194 -11.15 -2.67 17.87
N ASN A 195 -11.81 -1.57 18.22
CA ASN A 195 -13.05 -1.16 17.59
C ASN A 195 -12.86 -0.84 16.11
N LYS A 196 -11.85 -0.05 15.71
CA LYS A 196 -11.61 0.24 14.28
C LYS A 196 -11.34 -1.03 13.47
N THR A 197 -10.64 -2.00 14.06
CA THR A 197 -10.27 -3.25 13.37
C THR A 197 -11.46 -4.21 13.25
N VAL A 198 -12.22 -4.40 14.33
CA VAL A 198 -13.34 -5.35 14.37
C VAL A 198 -14.61 -4.75 13.77
N GLY A 199 -14.82 -3.44 13.90
CA GLY A 199 -15.97 -2.68 13.39
C GLY A 199 -17.27 -2.87 14.19
N PRO A 200 -18.44 -2.40 13.70
CA PRO A 200 -19.74 -2.56 14.37
C PRO A 200 -20.14 -4.03 14.60
N ARG A 201 -20.76 -4.34 15.74
CA ARG A 201 -21.19 -5.71 16.12
C ARG A 201 -22.68 -5.85 15.80
N SER A 202 -23.01 -6.03 14.52
CA SER A 202 -24.38 -6.09 14.01
C SER A 202 -24.70 -7.43 13.34
N GLN A 203 -25.98 -7.79 13.30
CA GLN A 203 -26.46 -9.00 12.61
C GLN A 203 -26.12 -9.00 11.11
N ALA A 204 -26.18 -7.84 10.45
CA ALA A 204 -25.77 -7.68 9.05
C ALA A 204 -24.29 -8.04 8.79
N ARG A 205 -23.45 -7.96 9.83
CA ARG A 205 -22.04 -8.38 9.78
C ARG A 205 -21.81 -9.80 10.34
N GLY A 206 -22.89 -10.56 10.51
CA GLY A 206 -22.87 -11.95 10.97
C GLY A 206 -22.91 -12.14 12.49
N TYR A 207 -22.86 -11.08 13.29
CA TYR A 207 -22.89 -11.23 14.74
C TYR A 207 -24.27 -11.72 15.23
N ARG A 208 -24.25 -12.65 16.18
CA ARG A 208 -25.45 -13.30 16.73
C ARG A 208 -25.73 -12.81 18.14
N LEU A 209 -26.98 -12.99 18.57
CA LEU A 209 -27.39 -12.76 19.95
C LEU A 209 -26.71 -13.76 20.87
N ALA A 210 -26.11 -13.25 21.93
CA ALA A 210 -25.50 -14.03 23.00
C ALA A 210 -25.51 -13.20 24.28
N ARG A 211 -25.21 -13.84 25.41
CA ARG A 211 -25.14 -13.16 26.69
C ARG A 211 -24.07 -12.07 26.68
N ILE A 212 -24.47 -10.88 27.12
CA ILE A 212 -23.65 -9.68 27.27
C ILE A 212 -23.76 -9.13 28.70
N ILE A 213 -22.88 -8.20 29.05
CA ILE A 213 -22.96 -7.45 30.31
C ILE A 213 -23.29 -6.00 29.99
N VAL A 214 -24.44 -5.51 30.44
CA VAL A 214 -24.90 -4.13 30.26
C VAL A 214 -25.07 -3.47 31.62
N LYS A 215 -24.35 -2.37 31.87
CA LYS A 215 -24.36 -1.68 33.18
C LYS A 215 -24.09 -2.60 34.38
N GLY A 216 -23.33 -3.67 34.15
CA GLY A 216 -23.02 -4.68 35.15
C GLY A 216 -24.03 -5.82 35.23
N GLU A 217 -25.18 -5.79 34.55
CA GLU A 217 -26.14 -6.90 34.56
C GLU A 217 -26.01 -7.77 33.32
N TYR A 218 -26.34 -9.06 33.48
CA TYR A 218 -26.37 -9.97 32.35
C TYR A 218 -27.65 -9.75 31.54
N SER A 219 -27.49 -9.60 30.24
CA SER A 219 -28.59 -9.45 29.29
C SER A 219 -28.26 -10.20 28.00
N GLU A 220 -29.20 -10.28 27.07
CA GLU A 220 -28.95 -10.80 25.73
C GLU A 220 -28.72 -9.63 24.76
N GLY A 221 -27.73 -9.77 23.89
CA GLY A 221 -27.50 -8.78 22.85
C GLY A 221 -26.53 -9.23 21.78
N VAL A 222 -26.43 -8.44 20.72
CA VAL A 222 -25.61 -8.79 19.56
C VAL A 222 -24.13 -8.66 19.91
N GLY A 223 -23.35 -9.72 19.63
CA GLY A 223 -21.91 -9.71 19.89
C GLY A 223 -21.50 -10.07 21.32
N GLY A 224 -22.27 -10.91 22.02
CA GLY A 224 -21.75 -11.57 23.24
C GLY A 224 -20.48 -12.37 22.94
N GLY A 225 -19.47 -12.25 23.81
CA GLY A 225 -18.15 -12.91 23.68
C GLY A 225 -17.01 -12.00 23.15
N ILE A 226 -17.30 -10.82 22.62
CA ILE A 226 -16.30 -9.93 22.00
C ILE A 226 -15.29 -9.39 23.01
N CYS A 227 -15.73 -9.07 24.23
CA CYS A 227 -14.87 -8.64 25.32
C CYS A 227 -13.83 -9.70 25.74
N GLN A 228 -14.10 -10.99 25.51
CA GLN A 228 -13.10 -12.04 25.73
C GLN A 228 -11.97 -11.96 24.71
N THR A 229 -12.29 -11.60 23.47
CA THR A 229 -11.31 -11.43 22.40
C THR A 229 -10.40 -10.24 22.66
N SER A 230 -10.97 -9.08 23.01
CA SER A 230 -10.19 -7.90 23.41
C SER A 230 -9.35 -8.16 24.66
N SER A 231 -9.88 -8.89 25.65
CA SER A 231 -9.13 -9.24 26.87
C SER A 231 -7.98 -10.20 26.58
N THR A 232 -8.18 -11.19 25.71
CA THR A 232 -7.10 -12.10 25.30
C THR A 232 -6.01 -11.35 24.53
N LEU A 233 -6.41 -10.41 23.66
CA LEU A 233 -5.47 -9.56 22.93
C LEU A 233 -4.69 -8.66 23.90
N TYR A 234 -5.38 -7.99 24.83
CA TYR A 234 -4.76 -7.15 25.85
C TYR A 234 -3.67 -7.90 26.63
N ASN A 235 -3.97 -9.11 27.11
CA ASN A 235 -2.99 -9.89 27.87
C ASN A 235 -1.80 -10.33 26.99
N SER A 236 -2.03 -10.64 25.71
CA SER A 236 -0.96 -10.98 24.76
C SER A 236 -0.04 -9.79 24.50
N VAL A 237 -0.63 -8.60 24.32
CA VAL A 237 0.05 -7.32 24.09
C VAL A 237 0.83 -6.87 25.33
N ASP A 238 0.23 -6.97 26.51
CA ASP A 238 0.89 -6.62 27.77
C ASP A 238 2.06 -7.57 28.07
N LYS A 239 1.86 -8.88 27.82
CA LYS A 239 2.94 -9.87 27.93
C LYS A 239 4.06 -9.61 26.92
N ALA A 240 3.76 -9.07 25.73
CA ALA A 240 4.75 -8.60 24.77
C ALA A 240 5.47 -7.31 25.19
N GLY A 241 5.08 -6.67 26.29
CA GLY A 241 5.69 -5.42 26.75
C GLY A 241 5.31 -4.19 25.92
N LEU A 242 4.25 -4.28 25.11
CA LEU A 242 3.79 -3.16 24.29
C LEU A 242 3.13 -2.07 25.15
N LYS A 243 3.05 -0.87 24.59
CA LYS A 243 2.47 0.30 25.26
C LYS A 243 0.95 0.27 25.14
N ILE A 244 0.26 0.14 26.27
CA ILE A 244 -1.20 0.27 26.33
C ILE A 244 -1.56 1.76 26.27
N VAL A 245 -2.42 2.12 25.32
CA VAL A 245 -2.85 3.52 25.07
C VAL A 245 -4.21 3.75 25.70
N GLU A 246 -5.14 2.81 25.53
CA GLU A 246 -6.48 2.90 26.10
C GLU A 246 -6.91 1.51 26.54
N ARG A 247 -7.40 1.40 27.78
CA ARG A 247 -7.96 0.16 28.30
C ARG A 247 -8.89 0.49 29.45
N GLN A 248 -10.10 -0.05 29.40
CA GLN A 248 -11.08 -0.01 30.48
C GLN A 248 -11.37 -1.43 30.95
N ARG A 249 -11.69 -1.59 32.24
CA ARG A 249 -12.15 -2.85 32.82
C ARG A 249 -13.66 -2.83 33.01
N HIS A 250 -14.28 -4.00 33.08
CA HIS A 250 -15.66 -4.15 33.49
C HIS A 250 -15.80 -3.74 34.95
N SER A 251 -16.99 -3.24 35.30
CA SER A 251 -17.38 -2.98 36.69
C SER A 251 -17.53 -4.30 37.47
N LYS A 252 -18.06 -5.34 36.83
CA LYS A 252 -18.14 -6.71 37.36
C LYS A 252 -16.97 -7.57 36.92
N GLN A 253 -16.60 -8.55 37.74
CA GLN A 253 -15.57 -9.53 37.39
C GLN A 253 -16.08 -10.46 36.28
N VAL A 254 -15.19 -10.80 35.35
CA VAL A 254 -15.44 -11.77 34.28
C VAL A 254 -14.66 -13.05 34.56
N ALA A 255 -15.21 -14.23 34.22
CA ALA A 255 -14.55 -15.48 34.55
C ALA A 255 -13.40 -15.90 33.61
N TYR A 256 -13.30 -15.35 32.40
CA TYR A 256 -12.31 -15.81 31.39
C TYR A 256 -10.90 -15.23 31.57
N VAL A 257 -10.69 -14.28 32.48
CA VAL A 257 -9.38 -13.72 32.85
C VAL A 257 -9.33 -13.38 34.35
N PRO A 258 -8.14 -13.34 34.97
CA PRO A 258 -8.00 -12.89 36.36
C PRO A 258 -8.51 -11.46 36.59
N ARG A 259 -8.81 -11.14 37.86
CA ARG A 259 -9.31 -9.81 38.24
C ARG A 259 -8.36 -8.71 37.74
N GLY A 260 -8.94 -7.71 37.07
CA GLY A 260 -8.20 -6.58 36.52
C GLY A 260 -7.37 -6.91 35.28
N ARG A 261 -7.57 -8.08 34.64
CA ARG A 261 -6.91 -8.47 33.39
C ARG A 261 -7.83 -8.44 32.17
N ASP A 262 -9.00 -7.85 32.30
CA ASP A 262 -9.99 -7.71 31.23
C ASP A 262 -9.87 -6.35 30.49
N ALA A 263 -10.32 -6.31 29.24
CA ALA A 263 -10.38 -5.11 28.42
C ALA A 263 -11.78 -5.00 27.80
N THR A 264 -12.62 -4.13 28.35
CA THR A 264 -13.99 -3.87 27.87
C THR A 264 -13.96 -3.11 26.55
N VAL A 265 -14.80 -3.53 25.61
CA VAL A 265 -14.98 -2.85 24.32
C VAL A 265 -16.47 -2.76 23.97
N SER A 266 -16.87 -1.63 23.39
CA SER A 266 -18.18 -1.44 22.79
C SER A 266 -18.06 -0.51 21.58
N TRP A 267 -18.78 -0.81 20.49
CA TRP A 267 -18.76 0.05 19.32
C TRP A 267 -19.38 1.43 19.64
N GLY A 268 -18.65 2.50 19.34
CA GLY A 268 -19.03 3.87 19.72
C GLY A 268 -18.80 4.21 21.20
N GLY A 269 -18.21 3.30 21.98
CA GLY A 269 -17.91 3.47 23.41
C GLY A 269 -16.47 3.05 23.75
N PRO A 270 -16.25 2.35 24.88
CA PRO A 270 -14.93 1.89 25.29
C PRO A 270 -14.18 1.14 24.19
N ASP A 271 -12.88 1.40 24.08
CA ASP A 271 -11.99 0.71 23.14
C ASP A 271 -10.76 0.14 23.86
N PHE A 272 -10.14 -0.84 23.22
CA PHE A 272 -8.80 -1.28 23.59
C PHE A 272 -7.81 -0.82 22.53
N LYS A 273 -6.87 0.04 22.93
CA LYS A 273 -5.84 0.59 22.05
C LYS A 273 -4.45 0.33 22.62
N PHE A 274 -3.52 0.00 21.75
CA PHE A 274 -2.11 -0.13 22.10
C PHE A 274 -1.24 0.35 20.94
N GLN A 275 -0.02 0.76 21.26
CA GLN A 275 0.95 1.24 20.29
C GLN A 275 2.06 0.23 20.13
N ASN A 276 2.50 -0.02 18.90
CA ASN A 276 3.78 -0.66 18.65
C ASN A 276 4.89 0.39 18.84
N GLN A 277 5.39 0.56 20.06
CA GLN A 277 6.48 1.51 20.34
C GLN A 277 7.88 0.99 19.95
N LEU A 278 7.97 -0.21 19.37
CA LEU A 278 9.22 -0.85 18.97
C LEU A 278 9.69 -0.29 17.62
N ASN A 279 10.95 -0.58 17.27
CA ASN A 279 11.56 -0.20 15.99
C ASN A 279 11.23 -1.18 14.85
N GLU A 280 10.63 -2.32 15.15
CA GLU A 280 10.25 -3.35 14.18
C GLU A 280 8.73 -3.53 14.08
N PRO A 281 8.19 -3.90 12.91
CA PRO A 281 6.79 -4.27 12.77
C PRO A 281 6.48 -5.53 13.58
N ILE A 282 5.24 -5.61 14.07
CA ILE A 282 4.72 -6.79 14.77
C ILE A 282 3.55 -7.40 14.02
N LEU A 283 3.35 -8.71 14.20
CA LEU A 283 2.25 -9.48 13.64
C LEU A 283 1.37 -10.03 14.77
N ILE A 284 0.08 -9.75 14.69
CA ILE A 284 -0.95 -10.37 15.52
C ILE A 284 -1.40 -11.65 14.80
N VAL A 285 -1.27 -12.80 15.47
CA VAL A 285 -1.83 -14.07 15.01
C VAL A 285 -2.86 -14.54 16.03
N ALA A 286 -4.09 -14.76 15.57
CA ALA A 286 -5.23 -15.04 16.43
C ALA A 286 -5.98 -16.30 15.94
N LYS A 287 -6.29 -17.21 16.87
CA LYS A 287 -6.99 -18.46 16.56
C LYS A 287 -8.02 -18.80 17.64
N ALA A 288 -9.26 -19.04 17.21
CA ALA A 288 -10.36 -19.52 18.03
C ALA A 288 -10.82 -20.88 17.49
N SER A 289 -10.64 -21.93 18.28
CA SER A 289 -11.03 -23.31 17.90
C SER A 289 -11.11 -24.20 19.14
N ASN A 290 -12.04 -25.16 19.16
CA ASN A 290 -12.14 -26.19 20.20
C ASN A 290 -12.21 -25.60 21.63
N GLY A 291 -13.07 -24.60 21.81
CA GLY A 291 -13.23 -23.88 23.09
C GLY A 291 -12.01 -23.08 23.55
N ARG A 292 -11.03 -22.82 22.68
CA ARG A 292 -9.77 -22.12 23.01
C ARG A 292 -9.57 -20.91 22.12
N LEU A 293 -9.25 -19.77 22.74
CA LEU A 293 -8.86 -18.55 22.04
C LEU A 293 -7.40 -18.23 22.38
N LEU A 294 -6.53 -18.37 21.38
CA LEU A 294 -5.11 -18.08 21.47
C LEU A 294 -4.79 -16.85 20.62
N ILE A 295 -4.14 -15.86 21.23
CA ILE A 295 -3.59 -14.71 20.51
C ILE A 295 -2.10 -14.64 20.81
N SER A 296 -1.30 -14.45 19.76
CA SER A 296 0.15 -14.37 19.85
C SER A 296 0.65 -13.17 19.06
N ILE A 297 1.65 -12.50 19.62
CA ILE A 297 2.32 -11.35 19.04
C ILE A 297 3.71 -11.80 18.61
N TYR A 298 4.00 -11.66 17.32
CA TYR A 298 5.27 -12.01 16.72
C TYR A 298 6.00 -10.78 16.17
N GLY A 299 7.31 -10.91 15.99
CA GLY A 299 8.14 -9.99 15.24
C GLY A 299 9.29 -10.74 14.55
N PRO A 300 10.14 -10.01 13.80
CA PRO A 300 11.38 -10.57 13.26
C PRO A 300 12.33 -10.99 14.39
N GLU A 301 13.33 -11.82 14.09
CA GLU A 301 14.29 -12.32 15.08
C GLU A 301 14.98 -11.19 15.88
N GLU A 302 15.36 -10.12 15.17
CA GLU A 302 16.00 -8.91 15.70
C GLU A 302 15.11 -8.05 16.61
N ILE A 303 13.83 -8.39 16.81
CA ILE A 303 12.94 -7.58 17.64
C ILE A 303 13.39 -7.54 19.11
N HIS A 304 13.48 -6.33 19.65
CA HIS A 304 13.84 -6.06 21.04
C HIS A 304 12.62 -5.66 21.87
N ALA A 305 11.85 -6.67 22.31
CA ALA A 305 10.75 -6.48 23.25
C ALA A 305 11.21 -6.74 24.70
N LYS A 306 10.48 -6.17 25.68
CA LYS A 306 10.67 -6.45 27.12
C LYS A 306 9.41 -7.14 27.68
N PRO A 307 9.30 -8.47 27.57
CA PRO A 307 8.10 -9.18 27.99
C PRO A 307 7.77 -8.98 29.47
N ARG A 308 6.49 -8.87 29.80
CA ARG A 308 6.01 -8.73 31.18
C ARG A 308 5.45 -10.05 31.69
N LYS A 309 5.52 -10.27 33.01
CA LYS A 309 4.82 -11.39 33.66
C LYS A 309 3.32 -11.07 33.69
N VAL A 310 2.51 -11.96 33.13
CA VAL A 310 1.06 -11.84 33.10
C VAL A 310 0.43 -13.10 33.72
N PRO A 311 -0.50 -12.97 34.68
CA PRO A 311 -1.20 -14.11 35.27
C PRO A 311 -1.94 -14.94 34.23
N VAL A 312 -1.90 -16.27 34.36
CA VAL A 312 -2.57 -17.19 33.43
C VAL A 312 -4.09 -17.13 33.54
N ALA A 313 -4.79 -17.42 32.45
CA ALA A 313 -6.25 -17.50 32.46
C ALA A 313 -6.74 -18.74 33.26
N PRO A 314 -7.86 -18.64 33.98
CA PRO A 314 -8.48 -19.79 34.63
C PRO A 314 -9.04 -20.77 33.58
N LYS A 315 -8.90 -22.08 33.84
CA LYS A 315 -9.41 -23.14 32.94
C LYS A 315 -10.88 -23.48 33.15
N GLN A 316 -11.34 -23.57 34.40
CA GLN A 316 -12.69 -24.07 34.74
C GLN A 316 -13.75 -22.96 34.87
N ALA A 317 -13.39 -21.80 35.43
CA ALA A 317 -14.35 -20.72 35.69
C ALA A 317 -15.06 -20.21 34.41
N ALA A 318 -14.33 -20.14 33.27
CA ALA A 318 -14.87 -19.68 32.00
C ALA A 318 -15.91 -20.63 31.37
N LEU A 319 -15.89 -21.92 31.75
CA LEU A 319 -16.82 -22.92 31.23
C LEU A 319 -18.12 -22.99 32.04
N LEU A 320 -18.09 -22.60 33.32
CA LEU A 320 -19.21 -22.72 34.25
C LEU A 320 -20.19 -21.54 34.18
N GLU A 321 -19.73 -20.31 33.93
CA GLU A 321 -20.61 -19.12 33.75
C GLU A 321 -21.46 -19.17 32.45
N GLU A 322 -21.23 -20.16 31.57
CA GLU A 322 -21.92 -20.29 30.29
C GLU A 322 -23.07 -21.32 30.31
N VAL A 323 -23.36 -21.93 31.48
CA VAL A 323 -24.36 -23.03 31.64
C VAL A 323 -25.59 -22.63 32.47
N GLU A 324 -25.50 -21.55 33.26
CA GLU A 324 -26.63 -20.91 33.96
C GLU A 324 -27.04 -19.62 33.27
#